data_AF-A0A3D2SD99-F1
#
_entry.id   AF-A0A3D2SD99-F1
#
_cell.length_a   1.000
_cell.length_b   1.000
_cell.length_c   1.000
_cell.angle_alpha   90.00
_cell.angle_beta   90.00
_cell.angle_gamma   90.00
#
_symmetry.space_group_name_H-M   'P 1'
#
loop_
_entity.id
_entity.type
_entity.pdbx_description
1 polymer ?
#
loop_
_entity_poly.entity_id
_entity_poly.type
_entity_poly.pdbx_seq_one_letter_code
_entity_poly.pdbx_strand_id
1 'polypeptide(L)'
;MNRRTNFRTPRYSMALICEGVHTEPNFFGAMIEWLQEDGKIDFPVHILPKPTITPDDNELDLERGGTNRKKRTLKNDTPEQQALEDVNEFPGQPPLNWVEAGIEKLDIHDEVWVIFDKDGHPKTEEAFVKAAGTVVNDKKINIAFSSRCFEYYLLLHFEFIYKAFDKSECNGKKYINGGRRSKTVSYHCMTPRAVAGMACGGDQCINGYARLKEYWKDSKGIHSTFYLVKDKLWTGICNSHSVRWLSNKTLPNTPIYERNPYVDADKLVCRLMGYRTIEHKEKSLVSIGRDCLEIVRYRDLIIFTSINGTPIIIPSDKIVAFNRLTGSSRKVSLRLMLTPEGPVLYIDLQSIISKDEYCIIPVLSESFFCMLLP
;
A
#
# COMPACT_ATOMS: atom_id res chain seq x y z
N MET A 1 -4.24 17.46 45.85
CA MET A 1 -3.13 16.56 45.45
C MET A 1 -3.35 16.19 43.98
N ASN A 2 -2.87 17.01 43.06
CA ASN A 2 -3.12 16.81 41.62
C ASN A 2 -2.16 15.75 41.08
N ARG A 3 -2.68 14.56 40.78
CA ARG A 3 -1.98 13.57 39.96
C ARG A 3 -1.88 14.12 38.54
N ARG A 4 -0.72 14.71 38.21
CA ARG A 4 -0.30 14.88 36.81
C ARG A 4 -0.15 13.46 36.24
N THR A 5 -1.11 13.06 35.40
CA THR A 5 -0.94 11.91 34.53
C THR A 5 0.14 12.27 33.52
N ASN A 6 1.33 11.67 33.66
CA ASN A 6 2.37 11.71 32.65
C ASN A 6 1.81 11.04 31.39
N PHE A 7 1.29 11.83 30.45
CA PHE A 7 1.18 11.38 29.07
C PHE A 7 2.61 11.14 28.58
N ARG A 8 3.02 9.88 28.48
CA ARG A 8 4.19 9.54 27.67
C ARG A 8 3.84 9.97 26.25
N THR A 9 4.52 10.99 25.75
CA THR A 9 4.51 11.27 24.31
C THR A 9 4.86 9.97 23.60
N PRO A 10 4.08 9.50 22.61
CA PRO A 10 4.44 8.31 21.85
C PRO A 10 5.86 8.50 21.30
N ARG A 11 6.74 7.53 21.58
CA ARG A 11 8.17 7.61 21.23
C ARG A 11 8.41 7.50 19.71
N TYR A 12 7.39 7.09 18.98
CA TYR A 12 7.44 6.82 17.55
C TYR A 12 6.26 7.53 16.87
N SER A 13 6.47 8.07 15.66
CA SER A 13 5.45 8.71 14.85
C SER A 13 5.69 8.50 13.35
N MET A 14 4.62 8.49 12.57
CA MET A 14 4.67 8.26 11.12
C MET A 14 4.00 9.40 10.34
N ALA A 15 4.48 9.70 9.13
CA ALA A 15 3.77 10.56 8.17
C ALA A 15 3.58 9.87 6.82
N LEU A 16 2.41 10.08 6.21
CA LEU A 16 2.03 9.60 4.89
C LEU A 16 1.79 10.80 3.97
N ILE A 17 2.51 10.90 2.86
CA ILE A 17 2.33 11.94 1.84
C ILE A 17 1.73 11.30 0.59
N CYS A 18 0.50 11.65 0.25
CA CYS A 18 -0.23 11.10 -0.88
C CYS A 18 -0.25 12.10 -2.06
N GLU A 19 -0.24 11.55 -3.27
CA GLU A 19 -0.34 12.31 -4.52
C GLU A 19 -1.63 13.16 -4.63
N GLY A 20 -2.78 12.60 -4.25
CA GLY A 20 -4.08 13.24 -4.38
C GLY A 20 -4.80 13.46 -3.04
N VAL A 21 -5.92 14.18 -3.08
CA VAL A 21 -6.74 14.54 -1.89
C VAL A 21 -7.87 13.55 -1.57
N HIS A 22 -8.06 12.53 -2.41
CA HIS A 22 -9.21 11.63 -2.32
C HIS A 22 -8.81 10.18 -2.07
N THR A 23 -8.35 9.46 -3.10
CA THR A 23 -8.30 7.99 -3.05
C THR A 23 -7.40 7.46 -1.94
N GLU A 24 -6.11 7.83 -1.95
CA GLU A 24 -5.09 7.31 -1.04
C GLU A 24 -5.27 7.86 0.37
N PRO A 25 -5.43 9.19 0.62
CA PRO A 25 -5.63 9.70 1.97
C PRO A 25 -6.87 9.10 2.64
N ASN A 26 -7.98 8.98 1.92
CA ASN A 26 -9.20 8.42 2.49
C ASN A 26 -9.08 6.92 2.74
N PHE A 27 -8.36 6.18 1.88
CA PHE A 27 -8.08 4.76 2.11
C PHE A 27 -7.25 4.56 3.39
N PHE A 28 -6.10 5.22 3.49
CA PHE A 28 -5.20 5.05 4.63
C PHE A 28 -5.78 5.66 5.91
N GLY A 29 -6.51 6.77 5.83
CA GLY A 29 -7.21 7.37 6.97
C GLY A 29 -8.17 6.39 7.62
N ALA A 30 -9.11 5.82 6.84
CA ALA A 30 -10.06 4.83 7.34
C ALA A 30 -9.38 3.55 7.85
N MET A 31 -8.30 3.11 7.19
CA MET A 31 -7.53 1.94 7.64
C MET A 31 -6.83 2.20 8.98
N ILE A 32 -6.22 3.37 9.16
CA ILE A 32 -5.50 3.72 10.39
C ILE A 32 -6.47 3.83 11.56
N GLU A 33 -7.62 4.47 11.37
CA GLU A 33 -8.68 4.52 12.39
C GLU A 33 -9.11 3.11 12.80
N TRP A 34 -9.40 2.25 11.83
CA TRP A 34 -9.76 0.85 12.08
C TRP A 34 -8.66 0.09 12.85
N LEU A 35 -7.38 0.30 12.52
CA LEU A 35 -6.25 -0.32 13.22
C LEU A 35 -6.04 0.23 14.64
N GLN A 36 -6.32 1.52 14.85
CA GLN A 36 -6.26 2.15 16.17
C GLN A 36 -7.38 1.63 17.09
N GLU A 37 -8.59 1.48 16.56
CA GLU A 37 -9.73 0.87 17.27
C GLU A 37 -9.45 -0.57 17.68
N ASP A 38 -8.77 -1.34 16.81
CA ASP A 38 -8.35 -2.72 17.11
C ASP A 38 -7.08 -2.80 17.99
N GLY A 39 -6.51 -1.65 18.38
CA GLY A 39 -5.31 -1.57 19.22
C GLY A 39 -4.03 -2.06 18.55
N LYS A 40 -4.01 -2.16 17.21
CA LYS A 40 -2.82 -2.56 16.43
C LYS A 40 -1.85 -1.41 16.19
N ILE A 41 -2.34 -0.17 16.22
CA ILE A 41 -1.53 1.05 16.14
C ILE A 41 -1.78 1.87 17.40
N ASP A 42 -0.70 2.19 18.12
CA ASP A 42 -0.72 3.04 19.32
C ASP A 42 0.11 4.34 19.14
N PHE A 43 0.57 4.60 17.92
CA PHE A 43 1.37 5.76 17.55
C PHE A 43 0.61 6.72 16.60
N PRO A 44 0.93 8.02 16.63
CA PRO A 44 0.34 8.99 15.74
C PRO A 44 0.80 8.78 14.29
N VAL A 45 -0.15 8.83 13.37
CA VAL A 45 0.09 8.83 11.93
C VAL A 45 -0.52 10.10 11.31
N HIS A 46 0.32 10.91 10.66
CA HIS A 46 -0.11 12.15 10.01
C HIS A 46 -0.23 11.95 8.51
N ILE A 47 -1.42 12.17 7.95
CA ILE A 47 -1.68 12.01 6.52
C ILE A 47 -1.77 13.39 5.86
N LEU A 48 -1.05 13.56 4.76
CA LEU A 48 -1.00 14.76 3.94
C LEU A 48 -1.30 14.38 2.48
N PRO A 49 -2.22 15.08 1.78
CA PRO A 49 -3.20 16.01 2.35
C PRO A 49 -4.13 15.29 3.34
N LYS A 50 -4.83 16.06 4.18
CA LYS A 50 -5.77 15.47 5.14
C LYS A 50 -6.89 14.71 4.41
N PRO A 51 -7.33 13.55 4.94
CA PRO A 51 -8.50 12.85 4.42
C PRO A 51 -9.72 13.77 4.35
N THR A 52 -10.46 13.67 3.25
CA THR A 52 -11.61 14.51 2.92
C THR A 52 -12.94 13.89 3.34
N ILE A 53 -12.98 12.58 3.60
CA ILE A 53 -14.17 11.85 4.05
C ILE A 53 -14.03 11.57 5.55
N THR A 54 -15.04 11.96 6.33
CA THR A 54 -15.11 11.67 7.76
C THR A 54 -15.87 10.36 8.03
N PRO A 55 -15.53 9.60 9.09
CA PRO A 55 -16.10 8.28 9.38
C PRO A 55 -17.63 8.23 9.60
N ASP A 56 -18.34 9.35 9.74
CA ASP A 56 -19.81 9.36 9.85
C ASP A 56 -20.54 9.03 8.53
N ASP A 57 -19.83 8.96 7.39
CA ASP A 57 -20.40 8.64 6.07
C ASP A 57 -20.50 7.11 5.82
N ASN A 58 -20.93 6.34 6.82
CA ASN A 58 -20.80 4.87 6.89
C ASN A 58 -21.82 4.04 6.07
N GLU A 59 -22.73 4.64 5.30
CA GLU A 59 -23.64 3.86 4.44
C GLU A 59 -23.12 3.72 3.01
N LEU A 60 -22.44 2.59 2.75
CA LEU A 60 -22.11 2.12 1.40
C LEU A 60 -23.39 1.84 0.60
N ASP A 61 -23.84 2.80 -0.22
CA ASP A 61 -24.94 2.57 -1.16
C ASP A 61 -24.45 1.83 -2.42
N LEU A 62 -24.36 0.51 -2.31
CA LEU A 62 -23.90 -0.39 -3.38
C LEU A 62 -24.92 -0.54 -4.54
N GLU A 63 -26.12 0.04 -4.44
CA GLU A 63 -27.25 -0.30 -5.34
C GLU A 63 -27.67 0.76 -6.36
N ARG A 64 -27.15 1.99 -6.37
CA ARG A 64 -27.76 3.03 -7.24
C ARG A 64 -27.44 2.93 -8.75
N GLY A 65 -28.25 2.11 -9.43
CA GLY A 65 -28.56 2.19 -10.85
C GLY A 65 -29.42 3.42 -11.17
N GLY A 66 -29.22 3.98 -12.36
CA GLY A 66 -29.68 5.31 -12.72
C GLY A 66 -31.18 5.57 -12.58
N THR A 67 -31.52 6.66 -11.89
CA THR A 67 -32.78 7.38 -12.07
C THR A 67 -32.53 8.88 -12.13
N ASN A 68 -33.43 9.58 -12.83
CA ASN A 68 -33.27 10.95 -13.30
C ASN A 68 -32.74 11.92 -12.23
N ARG A 69 -31.62 12.57 -12.57
CA ARG A 69 -31.05 13.70 -11.84
C ARG A 69 -32.11 14.80 -11.67
N LYS A 70 -32.71 14.88 -10.49
CA LYS A 70 -32.87 16.20 -9.89
C LYS A 70 -31.47 16.60 -9.45
N LYS A 71 -30.95 17.70 -10.00
CA LYS A 71 -29.81 18.41 -9.38
C LYS A 71 -30.22 18.72 -7.95
N ARG A 72 -29.90 17.84 -7.01
CA ARG A 72 -29.66 18.25 -5.63
C ARG A 72 -28.34 18.98 -5.72
N THR A 73 -28.43 20.30 -5.66
CA THR A 73 -27.31 21.20 -5.44
C THR A 73 -26.42 20.51 -4.40
N LEU A 74 -25.16 20.25 -4.78
CA LEU A 74 -24.08 20.12 -3.82
C LEU A 74 -24.35 21.21 -2.78
N LYS A 75 -24.56 20.84 -1.52
CA LYS A 75 -24.42 21.84 -0.46
C LYS A 75 -23.01 22.34 -0.68
N ASN A 76 -22.94 23.60 -1.13
CA ASN A 76 -21.76 24.28 -1.61
C ASN A 76 -20.52 23.73 -0.89
N ASP A 77 -19.58 23.19 -1.64
CA ASP A 77 -18.22 23.03 -1.12
C ASP A 77 -17.90 24.37 -0.47
N THR A 78 -17.52 24.36 0.81
CA THR A 78 -17.16 25.62 1.45
C THR A 78 -16.01 26.23 0.66
N PRO A 79 -15.85 27.56 0.65
CA PRO A 79 -14.67 28.20 0.07
C PRO A 79 -13.35 27.58 0.60
N GLU A 80 -13.36 26.97 1.79
CA GLU A 80 -12.27 26.18 2.36
C GLU A 80 -12.04 24.83 1.64
N GLN A 81 -13.07 24.11 1.20
CA GLN A 81 -12.93 22.85 0.45
C GLN A 81 -12.47 23.09 -1.00
N GLN A 82 -12.93 24.17 -1.64
CA GLN A 82 -12.39 24.59 -2.95
C GLN A 82 -11.01 25.25 -2.85
N ALA A 83 -10.65 25.83 -1.69
CA ALA A 83 -9.29 26.28 -1.43
C ALA A 83 -8.32 25.12 -1.15
N LEU A 84 -8.78 24.00 -0.57
CA LEU A 84 -7.96 22.80 -0.33
C LEU A 84 -7.58 22.06 -1.63
N GLU A 85 -8.35 22.21 -2.71
CA GLU A 85 -8.04 21.62 -4.03
C GLU A 85 -6.99 22.42 -4.83
N ASP A 86 -6.74 23.68 -4.48
CA ASP A 86 -5.91 24.62 -5.27
C ASP A 86 -4.63 25.10 -4.55
N VAL A 87 -4.32 24.54 -3.38
CA VAL A 87 -2.99 24.72 -2.78
C VAL A 87 -2.14 23.54 -3.25
N ASN A 88 -1.20 23.84 -4.14
CA ASN A 88 -0.03 23.01 -4.36
C ASN A 88 0.70 22.89 -3.00
N GLU A 89 0.25 21.98 -2.11
CA GLU A 89 0.78 21.80 -0.75
C GLU A 89 2.29 21.51 -0.80
N PHE A 90 2.77 21.04 -1.94
CA PHE A 90 4.17 20.71 -2.21
C PHE A 90 4.63 21.45 -3.48
N PRO A 91 5.33 22.59 -3.36
CA PRO A 91 5.83 23.30 -4.53
C PRO A 91 6.83 22.43 -5.31
N GLY A 92 6.80 22.49 -6.64
CA GLY A 92 7.72 21.75 -7.51
C GLY A 92 7.02 20.82 -8.49
N GLN A 93 7.77 19.85 -9.02
CA GLN A 93 7.29 18.90 -10.03
C GLN A 93 7.09 17.51 -9.42
N PRO A 94 5.91 16.90 -9.59
CA PRO A 94 5.64 15.56 -9.09
C PRO A 94 6.35 14.44 -9.89
N PRO A 95 6.67 13.32 -9.23
CA PRO A 95 6.47 13.03 -7.80
C PRO A 95 7.65 13.49 -6.92
N LEU A 96 8.66 14.19 -7.49
CA LEU A 96 9.85 14.61 -6.77
C LEU A 96 9.54 15.57 -5.62
N ASN A 97 8.63 16.53 -5.82
CA ASN A 97 8.19 17.46 -4.77
C ASN A 97 7.64 16.73 -3.53
N TRP A 98 6.89 15.65 -3.70
CA TRP A 98 6.36 14.84 -2.59
C TRP A 98 7.48 14.10 -1.85
N VAL A 99 8.50 13.62 -2.56
CA VAL A 99 9.69 13.01 -1.95
C VAL A 99 10.52 14.05 -1.19
N GLU A 100 10.72 15.23 -1.76
CA GLU A 100 11.43 16.34 -1.08
C GLU A 100 10.70 16.77 0.19
N ALA A 101 9.39 16.95 0.12
CA ALA A 101 8.57 17.22 1.29
C ALA A 101 8.65 16.08 2.32
N GLY A 102 8.65 14.82 1.88
CA GLY A 102 8.80 13.66 2.76
C GLY A 102 10.12 13.64 3.50
N ILE A 103 11.21 14.02 2.82
CA ILE A 103 12.54 14.16 3.42
C ILE A 103 12.52 15.24 4.51
N GLU A 104 11.89 16.39 4.29
CA GLU A 104 11.74 17.43 5.31
C GLU A 104 10.93 16.93 6.53
N LYS A 105 9.96 16.04 6.32
CA LYS A 105 9.17 15.45 7.42
C LYS A 105 9.96 14.46 8.27
N LEU A 106 11.13 13.98 7.85
CA LEU A 106 11.98 13.07 8.65
C LEU A 106 12.60 13.77 9.88
N ASP A 107 12.65 15.11 9.90
CA ASP A 107 13.12 15.87 11.07
C ASP A 107 12.12 15.81 12.23
N ILE A 108 10.84 15.56 11.95
CA ILE A 108 9.77 15.56 12.95
C ILE A 108 9.10 14.20 13.13
N HIS A 109 9.22 13.28 12.18
CA HIS A 109 8.66 11.93 12.24
C HIS A 109 9.76 10.87 12.27
N ASP A 110 9.43 9.70 12.80
CA ASP A 110 10.35 8.55 12.85
C ASP A 110 10.33 7.74 11.56
N GLU A 111 9.22 7.79 10.84
CA GLU A 111 9.08 7.14 9.55
C GLU A 111 8.17 7.96 8.65
N VAL A 112 8.56 8.07 7.38
CA VAL A 112 7.76 8.78 6.39
C VAL A 112 7.60 7.90 5.16
N TRP A 113 6.39 7.88 4.60
CA TRP A 113 6.05 7.20 3.36
C TRP A 113 5.47 8.20 2.37
N VAL A 114 5.87 8.07 1.11
CA VAL A 114 5.31 8.83 -0.02
C VAL A 114 4.57 7.86 -0.92
N ILE A 115 3.31 8.16 -1.20
CA ILE A 115 2.37 7.33 -1.93
C ILE A 115 2.00 8.03 -3.24
N PHE A 116 2.37 7.44 -4.37
CA PHE A 116 2.09 7.99 -5.69
C PHE A 116 2.00 6.90 -6.75
N ASP A 117 1.31 7.20 -7.85
CA ASP A 117 1.36 6.40 -9.06
C ASP A 117 2.26 7.03 -10.12
N LYS A 118 2.45 6.35 -11.25
CA LYS A 118 3.29 6.88 -12.34
C LYS A 118 2.56 7.93 -13.21
N ASP A 119 1.23 7.87 -13.29
CA ASP A 119 0.50 8.33 -14.47
C ASP A 119 0.56 9.86 -14.65
N GLY A 120 1.38 10.31 -15.59
CA GLY A 120 1.52 11.73 -15.95
C GLY A 120 2.64 12.49 -15.24
N HIS A 121 3.46 11.83 -14.41
CA HIS A 121 4.50 12.50 -13.63
C HIS A 121 5.89 12.46 -14.28
N PRO A 122 6.46 13.64 -14.62
CA PRO A 122 7.70 13.70 -15.38
C PRO A 122 8.94 13.29 -14.60
N LYS A 123 8.92 13.37 -13.25
CA LYS A 123 10.13 13.21 -12.42
C LYS A 123 10.18 11.91 -11.61
N THR A 124 9.60 10.85 -12.15
CA THR A 124 9.46 9.59 -11.41
C THR A 124 10.83 8.99 -11.07
N GLU A 125 11.76 8.93 -12.03
CA GLU A 125 13.12 8.44 -11.80
C GLU A 125 13.84 9.25 -10.71
N GLU A 126 13.81 10.58 -10.82
CA GLU A 126 14.46 11.47 -9.87
C GLU A 126 13.90 11.31 -8.46
N ALA A 127 12.59 11.09 -8.33
CA ALA A 127 11.95 10.81 -7.04
C ALA A 127 12.51 9.53 -6.39
N PHE A 128 12.63 8.43 -7.16
CA PHE A 128 13.21 7.19 -6.66
C PHE A 128 14.70 7.34 -6.31
N VAL A 129 15.49 8.01 -7.16
CA VAL A 129 16.91 8.27 -6.91
C VAL A 129 17.09 9.12 -5.65
N LYS A 130 16.30 10.19 -5.51
CA LYS A 130 16.32 11.08 -4.34
C LYS A 130 15.98 10.33 -3.06
N ALA A 131 14.94 9.50 -3.09
CA ALA A 131 14.52 8.69 -1.95
C ALA A 131 15.59 7.70 -1.51
N ALA A 132 16.22 7.00 -2.45
CA ALA A 132 17.25 6.01 -2.16
C ALA A 132 18.56 6.63 -1.64
N GLY A 133 18.92 7.82 -2.17
CA GLY A 133 20.19 8.49 -1.91
C GLY A 133 20.21 9.42 -0.70
N THR A 134 19.05 9.74 -0.10
CA THR A 134 18.96 10.70 1.01
C THR A 134 18.73 10.00 2.35
N VAL A 135 19.56 10.32 3.34
CA VAL A 135 19.42 9.88 4.74
C VAL A 135 19.38 11.13 5.63
N VAL A 136 18.39 11.21 6.50
CA VAL A 136 18.22 12.31 7.47
C VAL A 136 18.06 11.70 8.85
N ASN A 137 18.94 12.04 9.80
CA ASN A 137 18.91 11.51 11.17
C ASN A 137 18.84 9.96 11.22
N ASP A 138 19.66 9.28 10.41
CA ASP A 138 19.68 7.81 10.22
C ASP A 138 18.37 7.19 9.68
N LYS A 139 17.41 8.03 9.23
CA LYS A 139 16.14 7.64 8.64
C LYS A 139 16.17 7.82 7.13
N LYS A 140 15.40 6.99 6.42
CA LYS A 140 15.15 7.10 4.98
C LYS A 140 13.67 7.27 4.73
N ILE A 141 13.35 7.94 3.63
CA ILE A 141 11.98 8.03 3.11
C ILE A 141 11.61 6.69 2.46
N ASN A 142 10.38 6.25 2.67
CA ASN A 142 9.82 5.06 2.03
C ASN A 142 8.87 5.45 0.90
N ILE A 143 8.75 4.60 -0.12
CA ILE A 143 7.83 4.81 -1.24
C ILE A 143 6.82 3.67 -1.27
N ALA A 144 5.54 4.01 -1.44
CA ALA A 144 4.48 3.11 -1.85
C ALA A 144 3.98 3.54 -3.24
N PHE A 145 4.38 2.80 -4.25
CA PHE A 145 4.21 3.08 -5.66
C PHE A 145 3.25 2.12 -6.34
N SER A 146 2.47 2.66 -7.28
CA SER A 146 1.67 1.88 -8.24
C SER A 146 2.06 2.26 -9.67
N SER A 147 2.34 1.26 -10.53
CA SER A 147 2.79 1.51 -11.91
C SER A 147 1.77 2.21 -12.80
N ARG A 148 0.49 2.20 -12.40
CA ARG A 148 -0.60 2.78 -13.18
C ARG A 148 -1.51 3.69 -12.35
N CYS A 149 -2.15 3.14 -11.32
CA CYS A 149 -2.95 3.90 -10.37
C CYS A 149 -3.23 3.04 -9.14
N PHE A 150 -3.65 3.68 -8.04
CA PHE A 150 -3.95 3.00 -6.79
C PHE A 150 -5.08 1.96 -6.92
N GLU A 151 -6.04 2.12 -7.83
CA GLU A 151 -7.10 1.12 -8.04
C GLU A 151 -6.59 -0.25 -8.50
N TYR A 152 -5.39 -0.32 -9.06
CA TYR A 152 -4.77 -1.62 -9.34
C TYR A 152 -4.49 -2.39 -8.03
N TYR A 153 -4.08 -1.71 -6.95
CA TYR A 153 -3.96 -2.32 -5.62
C TYR A 153 -5.32 -2.83 -5.12
N LEU A 154 -6.40 -2.07 -5.33
CA LEU A 154 -7.75 -2.50 -4.94
C LEU A 154 -8.19 -3.76 -5.69
N LEU A 155 -7.92 -3.86 -7.01
CA LEU A 155 -8.24 -5.06 -7.80
C LEU A 155 -7.62 -6.33 -7.20
N LEU A 156 -6.39 -6.23 -6.68
CA LEU A 156 -5.65 -7.36 -6.15
C LEU A 156 -6.26 -7.94 -4.86
N HIS A 157 -7.20 -7.25 -4.22
CA HIS A 157 -7.95 -7.81 -3.09
C HIS A 157 -9.06 -8.78 -3.53
N PHE A 158 -9.46 -8.74 -4.80
CA PHE A 158 -10.52 -9.59 -5.34
C PHE A 158 -9.97 -10.82 -6.04
N GLU A 159 -8.91 -10.66 -6.83
CA GLU A 159 -8.26 -11.76 -7.52
C GLU A 159 -6.79 -11.45 -7.80
N PHE A 160 -5.99 -12.49 -8.03
CA PHE A 160 -4.61 -12.30 -8.48
C PHE A 160 -4.60 -11.94 -9.97
N ILE A 161 -4.11 -10.74 -10.30
CA ILE A 161 -4.06 -10.24 -11.69
C ILE A 161 -2.64 -9.81 -12.02
N TYR A 162 -1.96 -10.50 -12.93
CA TYR A 162 -0.70 -10.05 -13.53
C TYR A 162 -0.91 -9.57 -14.98
N LYS A 163 -1.78 -8.56 -15.13
CA LYS A 163 -2.14 -7.94 -16.42
C LYS A 163 -1.68 -6.48 -16.42
N ALA A 164 -0.97 -6.09 -17.47
CA ALA A 164 -0.68 -4.69 -17.74
C ALA A 164 -1.96 -4.00 -18.24
N PHE A 165 -2.38 -2.95 -17.54
CA PHE A 165 -3.43 -2.05 -18.02
C PHE A 165 -2.79 -0.78 -18.59
N ASP A 166 -3.43 -0.23 -19.61
CA ASP A 166 -2.95 0.97 -20.30
C ASP A 166 -3.36 2.26 -19.58
N LYS A 167 -4.47 2.22 -18.85
CA LYS A 167 -5.05 3.41 -18.20
C LYS A 167 -5.90 3.05 -16.98
N SER A 168 -6.07 4.01 -16.08
CA SER A 168 -6.97 3.88 -14.93
C SER A 168 -8.46 3.84 -15.35
N GLU A 169 -8.84 4.67 -16.32
CA GLU A 169 -10.20 4.82 -16.84
C GLU A 169 -10.18 5.06 -18.35
N CYS A 170 -11.19 4.58 -19.07
CA CYS A 170 -11.40 5.00 -20.46
C CYS A 170 -11.88 6.44 -20.50
N ASN A 171 -11.01 7.35 -20.94
CA ASN A 171 -11.34 8.75 -21.13
C ASN A 171 -10.66 9.32 -22.38
N GLY A 172 -11.02 10.54 -22.75
CA GLY A 172 -10.31 11.31 -23.75
C GLY A 172 -10.56 12.80 -23.64
N LYS A 173 -9.95 13.57 -24.54
CA LYS A 173 -9.97 15.04 -24.50
C LYS A 173 -11.10 15.59 -25.35
N LYS A 174 -11.96 16.41 -24.76
CA LYS A 174 -12.91 17.26 -25.47
C LYS A 174 -12.41 18.70 -25.45
N TYR A 175 -12.16 19.26 -26.63
CA TYR A 175 -11.69 20.63 -26.78
C TYR A 175 -12.85 21.63 -26.73
N ILE A 176 -12.64 22.74 -26.02
CA ILE A 176 -13.59 23.84 -25.81
C ILE A 176 -12.90 25.14 -26.24
N ASN A 177 -13.66 26.16 -26.65
CA ASN A 177 -13.15 27.47 -27.09
C ASN A 177 -12.12 27.39 -28.21
N GLY A 178 -12.49 26.77 -29.34
CA GLY A 178 -11.66 26.74 -30.55
C GLY A 178 -10.32 26.00 -30.40
N GLY A 179 -10.21 25.06 -29.46
CA GLY A 179 -9.01 24.21 -29.29
C GLY A 179 -8.07 24.61 -28.16
N ARG A 180 -8.26 25.77 -27.52
CA ARG A 180 -7.32 26.28 -26.50
C ARG A 180 -7.40 25.59 -25.13
N ARG A 181 -8.54 24.97 -24.81
CA ARG A 181 -8.72 24.24 -23.54
C ARG A 181 -9.30 22.86 -23.82
N SER A 182 -8.78 21.83 -23.16
CA SER A 182 -9.34 20.48 -23.22
C SER A 182 -9.89 20.08 -21.86
N LYS A 183 -11.06 19.45 -21.84
CA LYS A 183 -11.60 18.77 -20.67
C LYS A 183 -11.51 17.26 -20.88
N THR A 184 -11.06 16.52 -19.87
CA THR A 184 -11.11 15.06 -19.86
C THR A 184 -12.57 14.61 -19.72
N VAL A 185 -13.00 13.70 -20.59
CA VAL A 185 -14.35 13.14 -20.62
C VAL A 185 -14.25 11.63 -20.51
N SER A 186 -14.95 11.03 -19.55
CA SER A 186 -15.05 9.58 -19.39
C SER A 186 -15.90 8.98 -20.51
N TYR A 187 -15.48 7.83 -21.00
CA TYR A 187 -16.24 6.98 -21.93
C TYR A 187 -17.08 5.94 -21.21
N HIS A 188 -17.15 6.02 -19.87
CA HIS A 188 -18.02 5.22 -19.01
C HIS A 188 -17.95 3.71 -19.30
N CYS A 189 -16.72 3.21 -19.47
CA CYS A 189 -16.48 1.83 -19.87
C CYS A 189 -17.14 0.85 -18.89
N MET A 190 -17.78 -0.19 -19.44
CA MET A 190 -18.53 -1.21 -18.69
C MET A 190 -19.69 -0.64 -17.85
N THR A 191 -20.34 0.40 -18.37
CA THR A 191 -21.61 0.90 -17.83
C THR A 191 -22.67 0.98 -18.95
N PRO A 192 -23.96 1.15 -18.63
CA PRO A 192 -25.00 1.40 -19.63
C PRO A 192 -24.79 2.66 -20.49
N ARG A 193 -23.88 3.57 -20.08
CA ARG A 193 -23.53 4.81 -20.81
C ARG A 193 -22.23 4.69 -21.59
N ALA A 194 -21.70 3.47 -21.76
CA ALA A 194 -20.45 3.25 -22.46
C ALA A 194 -20.50 3.84 -23.89
N VAL A 195 -19.47 4.60 -24.25
CA VAL A 195 -19.39 5.21 -25.58
C VAL A 195 -18.90 4.16 -26.57
N ALA A 196 -19.75 3.77 -27.53
CA ALA A 196 -19.44 2.79 -28.56
C ALA A 196 -18.17 3.16 -29.35
N GLY A 197 -17.28 2.19 -29.56
CA GLY A 197 -15.98 2.38 -30.22
C GLY A 197 -14.90 3.06 -29.37
N MET A 198 -15.24 3.63 -28.20
CA MET A 198 -14.29 4.33 -27.32
C MET A 198 -14.08 3.60 -25.98
N ALA A 199 -15.12 2.93 -25.47
CA ALA A 199 -15.02 2.04 -24.31
C ALA A 199 -14.31 0.74 -24.71
N CYS A 200 -13.31 0.30 -23.92
CA CYS A 200 -12.49 -0.87 -24.23
C CYS A 200 -13.08 -2.21 -23.74
N GLY A 201 -14.32 -2.25 -23.28
CA GLY A 201 -14.92 -3.46 -22.69
C GLY A 201 -14.23 -3.97 -21.42
N GLY A 202 -13.49 -3.11 -20.70
CA GLY A 202 -12.70 -3.50 -19.53
C GLY A 202 -11.36 -4.17 -19.86
N ASP A 203 -11.00 -4.26 -21.14
CA ASP A 203 -9.74 -4.90 -21.53
C ASP A 203 -8.51 -4.03 -21.19
N GLN A 204 -8.61 -2.74 -21.45
CA GLN A 204 -7.46 -1.81 -21.38
C GLN A 204 -7.46 -0.90 -20.14
N CYS A 205 -8.58 -0.80 -19.41
CA CYS A 205 -8.69 0.10 -18.27
C CYS A 205 -9.10 -0.61 -16.97
N ILE A 206 -8.48 -0.20 -15.86
CA ILE A 206 -8.65 -0.80 -14.53
C ILE A 206 -10.11 -0.69 -14.06
N ASN A 207 -10.70 0.51 -14.12
CA ASN A 207 -12.08 0.70 -13.69
C ASN A 207 -13.10 0.00 -14.59
N GLY A 208 -12.83 -0.11 -15.90
CA GLY A 208 -13.65 -0.92 -16.78
C GLY A 208 -13.58 -2.40 -16.43
N TYR A 209 -12.39 -2.92 -16.13
CA TYR A 209 -12.19 -4.31 -15.71
C TYR A 209 -12.93 -4.60 -14.39
N ALA A 210 -12.80 -3.70 -13.40
CA ALA A 210 -13.49 -3.84 -12.12
C ALA A 210 -15.02 -3.91 -12.27
N ARG A 211 -15.59 -3.06 -13.14
CA ARG A 211 -17.03 -3.07 -13.46
C ARG A 211 -17.44 -4.34 -14.22
N LEU A 212 -16.61 -4.83 -15.16
CA LEU A 212 -16.85 -6.10 -15.86
C LEU A 212 -16.93 -7.29 -14.90
N LYS A 213 -16.09 -7.26 -13.86
CA LYS A 213 -16.03 -8.30 -12.82
C LYS A 213 -16.99 -8.06 -11.65
N GLU A 214 -17.77 -6.97 -11.70
CA GLU A 214 -18.70 -6.58 -10.65
C GLU A 214 -18.03 -6.33 -9.28
N TYR A 215 -16.75 -5.97 -9.25
CA TYR A 215 -16.03 -5.67 -8.01
C TYR A 215 -16.43 -4.32 -7.43
N TRP A 216 -16.59 -3.31 -8.28
CA TRP A 216 -17.14 -2.01 -7.92
C TRP A 216 -17.72 -1.29 -9.14
N LYS A 217 -18.65 -0.36 -8.88
CA LYS A 217 -19.23 0.52 -9.91
C LYS A 217 -18.40 1.78 -10.13
N ASP A 218 -17.86 2.33 -9.04
CA ASP A 218 -16.99 3.50 -9.04
C ASP A 218 -15.95 3.38 -7.91
N SER A 219 -14.72 3.80 -8.18
CA SER A 219 -13.63 3.91 -7.19
C SER A 219 -13.48 5.33 -6.65
N LYS A 220 -14.12 6.32 -7.31
CA LYS A 220 -13.99 7.75 -6.99
C LYS A 220 -15.24 8.29 -6.26
N GLY A 221 -15.75 7.48 -5.34
CA GLY A 221 -16.96 7.78 -4.58
C GLY A 221 -16.73 8.71 -3.39
N ILE A 222 -17.83 9.01 -2.69
CA ILE A 222 -17.84 9.76 -1.43
C ILE A 222 -17.44 8.92 -0.21
N HIS A 223 -17.18 7.62 -0.40
CA HIS A 223 -16.79 6.69 0.67
C HIS A 223 -15.37 6.20 0.45
N SER A 224 -14.66 5.93 1.55
CA SER A 224 -13.34 5.32 1.49
C SER A 224 -13.40 3.94 0.83
N THR A 225 -12.50 3.71 -0.14
CA THR A 225 -12.34 2.41 -0.79
C THR A 225 -11.73 1.36 0.15
N PHE A 226 -11.29 1.73 1.35
CA PHE A 226 -10.83 0.78 2.36
C PHE A 226 -11.92 -0.23 2.73
N TYR A 227 -13.15 0.23 2.99
CA TYR A 227 -14.25 -0.65 3.41
C TYR A 227 -14.68 -1.64 2.33
N LEU A 228 -14.40 -1.34 1.06
CA LEU A 228 -14.62 -2.26 -0.05
C LEU A 228 -13.73 -3.51 0.05
N VAL A 229 -12.55 -3.39 0.67
CA VAL A 229 -11.52 -4.42 0.68
C VAL A 229 -11.06 -4.85 2.07
N LYS A 230 -11.62 -4.28 3.15
CA LYS A 230 -11.18 -4.49 4.54
C LYS A 230 -11.10 -5.97 4.94
N ASP A 231 -12.06 -6.78 4.49
CA ASP A 231 -12.15 -8.20 4.85
C ASP A 231 -11.26 -9.08 3.96
N LYS A 232 -10.52 -8.47 3.02
CA LYS A 232 -9.67 -9.14 2.03
C LYS A 232 -8.24 -8.60 2.04
N LEU A 233 -7.82 -7.87 3.08
CA LEU A 233 -6.48 -7.26 3.16
C LEU A 233 -5.36 -8.27 2.91
N TRP A 234 -5.43 -9.46 3.53
CA TRP A 234 -4.41 -10.49 3.34
C TRP A 234 -4.37 -11.03 1.92
N THR A 235 -5.52 -11.12 1.24
CA THR A 235 -5.56 -11.47 -0.18
C THR A 235 -4.87 -10.39 -1.02
N GLY A 236 -5.16 -9.12 -0.75
CA GLY A 236 -4.49 -7.98 -1.39
C GLY A 236 -2.98 -8.01 -1.20
N ILE A 237 -2.52 -8.15 0.05
CA ILE A 237 -1.09 -8.25 0.40
C ILE A 237 -0.42 -9.42 -0.34
N CYS A 238 -1.02 -10.62 -0.31
CA CYS A 238 -0.46 -11.78 -0.99
C CYS A 238 -0.35 -11.57 -2.51
N ASN A 239 -1.39 -11.00 -3.11
CA ASN A 239 -1.47 -10.81 -4.55
C ASN A 239 -0.50 -9.71 -5.01
N SER A 240 -0.37 -8.61 -4.27
CA SER A 240 0.61 -7.56 -4.52
C SER A 240 2.05 -8.07 -4.43
N HIS A 241 2.38 -8.88 -3.42
CA HIS A 241 3.69 -9.52 -3.29
C HIS A 241 3.96 -10.44 -4.48
N SER A 242 2.95 -11.21 -4.90
CA SER A 242 3.04 -12.09 -6.08
C SER A 242 3.27 -11.30 -7.38
N VAL A 243 2.61 -10.15 -7.55
CA VAL A 243 2.84 -9.23 -8.67
C VAL A 243 4.27 -8.72 -8.66
N ARG A 244 4.80 -8.26 -7.51
CA ARG A 244 6.20 -7.80 -7.42
C ARG A 244 7.19 -8.89 -7.74
N TRP A 245 6.97 -10.11 -7.24
CA TRP A 245 7.85 -11.23 -7.54
C TRP A 245 7.87 -11.56 -9.04
N LEU A 246 6.71 -11.64 -9.68
CA LEU A 246 6.64 -11.84 -11.13
C LEU A 246 7.31 -10.68 -11.87
N SER A 247 7.06 -9.44 -11.47
CA SER A 247 7.65 -8.23 -12.06
C SER A 247 9.18 -8.26 -11.98
N ASN A 248 9.74 -8.60 -10.82
CA ASN A 248 11.18 -8.79 -10.62
C ASN A 248 11.74 -9.93 -11.51
N LYS A 249 10.99 -11.02 -11.67
CA LYS A 249 11.39 -12.18 -12.46
C LYS A 249 11.34 -11.90 -13.96
N THR A 250 10.30 -11.23 -14.45
CA THR A 250 10.08 -10.99 -15.89
C THR A 250 10.83 -9.76 -16.40
N LEU A 251 11.06 -8.77 -15.53
CA LEU A 251 11.68 -7.48 -15.88
C LEU A 251 12.87 -7.16 -14.95
N PRO A 252 13.89 -8.05 -14.84
CA PRO A 252 14.95 -7.93 -13.84
C PRO A 252 15.85 -6.70 -14.03
N ASN A 253 15.98 -6.22 -15.27
CA ASN A 253 16.84 -5.08 -15.63
C ASN A 253 16.06 -3.79 -15.87
N THR A 254 14.73 -3.82 -15.71
CA THR A 254 13.87 -2.65 -15.87
C THR A 254 13.73 -1.96 -14.51
N PRO A 255 13.93 -0.64 -14.39
CA PRO A 255 13.66 0.09 -13.15
C PRO A 255 12.21 -0.09 -12.69
N ILE A 256 11.96 -0.09 -11.38
CA ILE A 256 10.62 -0.32 -10.80
C ILE A 256 9.57 0.62 -11.40
N TYR A 257 9.90 1.90 -11.55
CA TYR A 257 9.03 2.93 -12.12
C TYR A 257 8.75 2.77 -13.62
N GLU A 258 9.39 1.83 -14.31
CA GLU A 258 9.12 1.52 -15.73
C GLU A 258 8.31 0.23 -15.92
N ARG A 259 8.11 -0.55 -14.85
CA ARG A 259 7.41 -1.84 -14.94
C ARG A 259 5.90 -1.65 -14.95
N ASN A 260 5.20 -2.50 -15.67
CA ASN A 260 3.75 -2.60 -15.64
C ASN A 260 3.31 -4.06 -15.88
N PRO A 261 2.61 -4.71 -14.93
CA PRO A 261 2.20 -4.17 -13.63
C PRO A 261 3.31 -4.17 -12.57
N TYR A 262 3.25 -3.21 -11.65
CA TYR A 262 4.01 -3.18 -10.40
C TYR A 262 3.21 -2.44 -9.32
N VAL A 263 3.25 -2.94 -8.09
CA VAL A 263 2.66 -2.28 -6.91
C VAL A 263 3.36 -2.72 -5.64
N ASP A 264 3.63 -1.79 -4.72
CA ASP A 264 4.19 -2.09 -3.40
C ASP A 264 3.46 -1.39 -2.24
N ALA A 265 2.24 -0.88 -2.49
CA ALA A 265 1.37 -0.29 -1.46
C ALA A 265 1.05 -1.23 -0.27
N ASP A 266 1.03 -2.55 -0.50
CA ASP A 266 0.91 -3.56 0.56
C ASP A 266 2.09 -3.54 1.54
N LYS A 267 3.27 -3.01 1.18
CA LYS A 267 4.38 -2.86 2.13
C LYS A 267 4.02 -1.85 3.23
N LEU A 268 3.40 -0.73 2.86
CA LEU A 268 2.87 0.24 3.80
C LEU A 268 1.74 -0.37 4.64
N VAL A 269 0.81 -1.10 4.02
CA VAL A 269 -0.29 -1.79 4.72
C VAL A 269 0.26 -2.80 5.74
N CYS A 270 1.21 -3.65 5.35
CA CYS A 270 1.92 -4.57 6.27
C CYS A 270 2.59 -3.80 7.41
N ARG A 271 3.28 -2.70 7.09
CA ARG A 271 4.00 -1.88 8.06
C ARG A 271 3.07 -1.26 9.10
N LEU A 272 1.91 -0.75 8.68
CA LEU A 272 0.84 -0.26 9.56
C LEU A 272 0.27 -1.37 10.44
N MET A 273 0.19 -2.60 9.92
CA MET A 273 -0.24 -3.78 10.69
C MET A 273 0.84 -4.36 11.62
N GLY A 274 2.03 -3.74 11.68
CA GLY A 274 3.14 -4.19 12.54
C GLY A 274 4.05 -5.26 11.92
N TYR A 275 4.01 -5.42 10.60
CA TYR A 275 4.75 -6.45 9.87
C TYR A 275 5.70 -5.86 8.82
N ARG A 276 6.77 -6.58 8.53
CA ARG A 276 7.66 -6.32 7.40
C ARG A 276 7.47 -7.37 6.31
N THR A 277 7.57 -6.95 5.07
CA THR A 277 7.72 -7.86 3.93
C THR A 277 9.20 -8.11 3.67
N ILE A 278 9.56 -9.30 3.19
CA ILE A 278 10.90 -9.57 2.65
C ILE A 278 10.77 -10.17 1.24
N GLU A 279 11.38 -9.49 0.26
CA GLU A 279 11.31 -9.85 -1.16
C GLU A 279 12.33 -10.94 -1.53
N HIS A 280 12.16 -11.53 -2.71
CA HIS A 280 13.15 -12.48 -3.23
C HIS A 280 14.52 -11.80 -3.44
N LYS A 281 15.57 -12.40 -2.86
CA LYS A 281 16.96 -11.92 -2.81
C LYS A 281 17.15 -10.65 -1.98
N GLU A 282 16.12 -10.21 -1.25
CA GLU A 282 16.27 -9.15 -0.27
C GLU A 282 17.00 -9.67 0.97
N LYS A 283 17.81 -8.78 1.53
CA LYS A 283 18.50 -8.98 2.80
C LYS A 283 17.99 -7.95 3.79
N SER A 284 17.73 -8.38 5.01
CA SER A 284 17.32 -7.49 6.11
C SER A 284 18.14 -7.80 7.35
N LEU A 285 18.64 -6.76 8.01
CA LEU A 285 19.33 -6.88 9.29
C LEU A 285 18.34 -6.52 10.41
N VAL A 286 18.26 -7.37 11.43
CA VAL A 286 17.41 -7.14 12.61
C VAL A 286 18.30 -7.22 13.85
N SER A 287 18.19 -6.25 14.74
CA SER A 287 18.97 -6.21 15.96
C SER A 287 18.15 -5.80 17.17
N ILE A 288 18.47 -6.39 18.33
CA ILE A 288 17.94 -5.97 19.63
C ILE A 288 19.06 -6.05 20.66
N GLY A 289 19.45 -4.90 21.22
CA GLY A 289 20.58 -4.83 22.15
C GLY A 289 21.87 -5.36 21.52
N ARG A 290 22.32 -6.53 21.95
CA ARG A 290 23.52 -7.20 21.43
C ARG A 290 23.21 -8.31 20.44
N ASP A 291 21.96 -8.68 20.20
CA ASP A 291 21.62 -9.73 19.24
C ASP A 291 21.46 -9.12 17.86
N CYS A 292 22.06 -9.74 16.84
CA CYS A 292 22.00 -9.27 15.47
C CYS A 292 21.87 -10.44 14.50
N LEU A 293 20.86 -10.37 13.65
CA LEU A 293 20.49 -11.43 12.72
C LEU A 293 20.28 -10.86 11.32
N GLU A 294 20.90 -11.48 10.32
CA GLU A 294 20.60 -11.24 8.91
C GLU A 294 19.53 -12.25 8.45
N ILE A 295 18.51 -11.75 7.76
CA ILE A 295 17.47 -12.54 7.12
C ILE A 295 17.62 -12.38 5.61
N VAL A 296 17.63 -13.48 4.87
CA VAL A 296 17.65 -13.50 3.41
C VAL A 296 16.57 -14.43 2.88
N ARG A 297 15.82 -13.97 1.87
CA ARG A 297 14.81 -14.81 1.21
C ARG A 297 15.23 -15.28 -0.17
N TYR A 298 15.22 -16.58 -0.40
CA TYR A 298 15.35 -17.20 -1.71
C TYR A 298 14.08 -17.97 -2.07
N ARG A 299 13.16 -17.30 -2.79
CA ARG A 299 11.84 -17.84 -3.13
C ARG A 299 11.09 -18.26 -1.85
N ASP A 300 10.91 -19.56 -1.64
CA ASP A 300 10.20 -20.12 -0.49
C ASP A 300 11.15 -20.51 0.66
N LEU A 301 12.45 -20.29 0.49
CA LEU A 301 13.46 -20.51 1.52
C LEU A 301 13.78 -19.19 2.25
N ILE A 302 13.66 -19.19 3.57
CA ILE A 302 14.15 -18.10 4.44
C ILE A 302 15.42 -18.57 5.14
N ILE A 303 16.47 -17.77 5.08
CA ILE A 303 17.77 -18.02 5.69
C ILE A 303 17.98 -16.99 6.79
N PHE A 304 18.34 -17.45 7.98
CA PHE A 304 18.68 -16.65 9.14
C PHE A 304 20.15 -16.86 9.44
N THR A 305 20.91 -15.79 9.62
CA THR A 305 22.35 -15.83 9.95
C THR A 305 22.61 -14.97 11.19
N SER A 306 23.10 -15.57 12.28
CA SER A 306 23.57 -14.84 13.45
C SER A 306 24.90 -14.15 13.14
N ILE A 307 24.98 -12.83 13.34
CA ILE A 307 26.14 -12.02 12.94
C ILE A 307 27.18 -11.92 14.06
N ASN A 308 26.75 -11.99 15.31
CA ASN A 308 27.58 -11.76 16.49
C ASN A 308 27.66 -12.95 17.44
N GLY A 309 27.20 -14.12 16.99
CA GLY A 309 27.42 -15.40 17.66
C GLY A 309 26.66 -15.58 18.97
N THR A 310 25.74 -14.67 19.33
CA THR A 310 24.85 -14.92 20.46
C THR A 310 23.82 -16.00 20.10
N PRO A 311 23.49 -16.91 21.04
CA PRO A 311 22.40 -17.84 20.83
C PRO A 311 21.06 -17.10 20.69
N ILE A 312 20.38 -17.30 19.56
CA ILE A 312 19.08 -16.67 19.27
C ILE A 312 18.04 -17.78 19.16
N ILE A 313 16.99 -17.69 19.98
CA ILE A 313 15.84 -18.59 19.93
C ILE A 313 14.69 -17.82 19.28
N ILE A 314 14.18 -18.35 18.17
CA ILE A 314 12.93 -17.87 17.57
C ILE A 314 11.78 -18.70 18.18
N PRO A 315 10.88 -18.09 18.97
CA PRO A 315 9.87 -18.83 19.70
C PRO A 315 8.86 -19.51 18.76
N SER A 316 8.83 -20.84 18.80
CA SER A 316 8.00 -21.67 17.93
C SER A 316 6.51 -21.42 18.10
N ASP A 317 6.10 -21.12 19.34
CA ASP A 317 4.72 -20.85 19.74
C ASP A 317 4.16 -19.54 19.19
N LYS A 318 5.03 -18.69 18.64
CA LYS A 318 4.68 -17.39 18.07
C LYS A 318 4.60 -17.39 16.54
N ILE A 319 4.97 -18.48 15.87
CA ILE A 319 4.75 -18.61 14.43
C ILE A 319 3.32 -19.06 14.18
N VAL A 320 2.58 -18.25 13.44
CA VAL A 320 1.18 -18.49 13.12
C VAL A 320 1.01 -18.52 11.60
N ALA A 321 0.41 -19.59 11.10
CA ALA A 321 -0.07 -19.69 9.73
C ALA A 321 -1.53 -19.25 9.68
N PHE A 322 -1.89 -18.53 8.63
CA PHE A 322 -3.21 -17.97 8.41
C PHE A 322 -3.67 -18.33 7.02
N ASN A 323 -4.90 -18.83 6.89
CA ASN A 323 -5.54 -19.00 5.60
C ASN A 323 -6.10 -17.65 5.14
N ARG A 324 -5.63 -17.15 3.99
CA ARG A 324 -6.01 -15.82 3.48
C ARG A 324 -7.46 -15.73 2.98
N LEU A 325 -8.09 -16.87 2.70
CA LEU A 325 -9.46 -16.93 2.16
C LEU A 325 -10.50 -17.04 3.28
N THR A 326 -10.20 -17.82 4.33
CA THR A 326 -11.13 -18.08 5.43
C THR A 326 -10.84 -17.25 6.68
N GLY A 327 -9.65 -16.66 6.79
CA GLY A 327 -9.17 -15.97 8.00
C GLY A 327 -8.79 -16.91 9.15
N SER A 328 -8.94 -18.23 8.99
CA SER A 328 -8.59 -19.19 10.04
C SER A 328 -7.09 -19.24 10.27
N SER A 329 -6.66 -19.41 11.52
CA SER A 329 -5.24 -19.51 11.88
C SER A 329 -4.91 -20.82 12.58
N ARG A 330 -3.64 -21.24 12.49
CA ARG A 330 -3.08 -22.38 13.21
C ARG A 330 -1.65 -22.08 13.64
N LYS A 331 -1.26 -22.62 14.80
CA LYS A 331 0.14 -22.55 15.25
C LYS A 331 1.02 -23.45 14.41
N VAL A 332 2.21 -22.96 14.08
CA VAL A 332 3.24 -23.71 13.38
C VAL A 332 4.32 -24.09 14.39
N SER A 333 4.46 -25.38 14.69
CA SER A 333 5.47 -25.84 15.66
C SER A 333 6.83 -26.04 14.99
N LEU A 334 7.70 -25.03 15.05
CA LEU A 334 9.09 -25.09 14.58
C LEU A 334 10.06 -24.67 15.66
N ARG A 335 10.94 -25.57 16.12
CA ARG A 335 12.01 -25.17 17.05
C ARG A 335 13.17 -24.58 16.27
N LEU A 336 13.34 -23.27 16.36
CA LEU A 336 14.36 -22.53 15.62
C LEU A 336 15.36 -21.92 16.60
N MET A 337 16.61 -22.36 16.52
CA MET A 337 17.69 -21.89 17.38
C MET A 337 18.96 -21.73 16.56
N LEU A 338 19.56 -20.54 16.65
CA LEU A 338 20.91 -20.28 16.16
C LEU A 338 21.87 -20.31 17.34
N THR A 339 23.04 -20.92 17.16
CA THR A 339 24.12 -20.97 18.17
C THR A 339 25.43 -20.49 17.54
N PRO A 340 26.48 -20.18 18.32
CA PRO A 340 27.79 -19.86 17.75
C PRO A 340 28.31 -20.92 16.76
N GLU A 341 28.06 -22.21 17.04
CA GLU A 341 28.49 -23.36 16.24
C GLU A 341 27.55 -23.66 15.07
N GLY A 342 26.28 -23.26 15.20
CA GLY A 342 25.25 -23.32 14.15
C GLY A 342 24.68 -21.93 13.87
N PRO A 343 25.46 -21.02 13.26
CA PRO A 343 25.07 -19.61 13.11
C PRO A 343 24.10 -19.39 11.96
N VAL A 344 23.71 -20.44 11.22
CA VAL A 344 22.79 -20.36 10.07
C VAL A 344 21.63 -21.32 10.27
N LEU A 345 20.41 -20.84 10.02
CA LEU A 345 19.18 -21.61 10.08
C LEU A 345 18.32 -21.36 8.84
N TYR A 346 17.63 -22.40 8.39
CA TYR A 346 16.82 -22.40 7.18
C TYR A 346 15.37 -22.75 7.51
N ILE A 347 14.43 -22.04 6.90
CA ILE A 347 13.01 -22.40 6.89
C ILE A 347 12.58 -22.57 5.44
N ASP A 348 12.21 -23.79 5.07
CA ASP A 348 11.45 -24.04 3.86
C ASP A 348 9.97 -23.77 4.14
N LEU A 349 9.43 -22.69 3.57
CA LEU A 349 8.04 -22.30 3.76
C LEU A 349 7.07 -23.38 3.27
N GLN A 350 7.44 -24.18 2.26
CA GLN A 350 6.58 -25.26 1.73
C GLN A 350 6.36 -26.38 2.77
N SER A 351 7.25 -26.49 3.75
CA SER A 351 7.10 -27.47 4.84
C SER A 351 6.11 -27.03 5.92
N ILE A 352 5.72 -25.75 5.95
CA ILE A 352 4.97 -25.17 7.08
C ILE A 352 3.67 -24.48 6.69
N ILE A 353 3.52 -24.03 5.45
CA ILE A 353 2.33 -23.37 4.91
C ILE A 353 1.94 -23.96 3.55
N SER A 354 0.64 -23.92 3.26
CA SER A 354 0.09 -24.25 1.94
C SER A 354 -0.06 -23.00 1.06
N LYS A 355 -0.46 -23.19 -0.21
CA LYS A 355 -0.58 -22.11 -1.21
C LYS A 355 -1.57 -21.00 -0.83
N ASP A 356 -2.58 -21.33 -0.04
CA ASP A 356 -3.59 -20.38 0.45
C ASP A 356 -3.30 -19.86 1.86
N GLU A 357 -2.14 -20.23 2.40
CA GLU A 357 -1.66 -19.76 3.68
C GLU A 357 -0.50 -18.76 3.52
N TYR A 358 -0.42 -17.85 4.48
CA TYR A 358 0.78 -17.08 4.77
C TYR A 358 1.13 -17.32 6.25
N CYS A 359 2.35 -17.01 6.65
CA CYS A 359 2.75 -17.03 8.04
C CYS A 359 3.41 -15.72 8.46
N ILE A 360 3.33 -15.43 9.76
CA ILE A 360 4.09 -14.38 10.40
C ILE A 360 5.21 -15.03 11.20
N ILE A 361 6.45 -14.63 10.94
CA ILE A 361 7.64 -15.11 11.63
C ILE A 361 8.19 -13.97 12.48
N PRO A 362 8.02 -14.01 13.81
CA PRO A 362 8.62 -13.03 14.71
C PRO A 362 10.11 -13.30 14.86
N VAL A 363 10.91 -12.25 14.71
CA VAL A 363 12.37 -12.31 14.76
C VAL A 363 12.86 -11.12 15.58
N LEU A 364 13.38 -11.39 16.77
CA LEU A 364 13.83 -10.36 17.71
C LEU A 364 12.71 -9.32 17.98
N SER A 365 12.90 -8.07 17.56
CA SER A 365 11.94 -6.96 17.72
C SER A 365 10.97 -6.80 16.55
N GLU A 366 11.06 -7.61 15.51
CA GLU A 366 10.34 -7.43 14.25
C GLU A 366 9.47 -8.66 13.93
N SER A 367 8.49 -8.51 13.04
CA SER A 367 7.65 -9.62 12.56
C SER A 367 7.57 -9.60 11.05
N PHE A 368 7.91 -10.72 10.42
CA PHE A 368 7.99 -10.83 8.96
C PHE A 368 6.81 -11.59 8.39
N PHE A 369 6.12 -10.97 7.43
CA PHE A 369 5.14 -11.62 6.58
C PHE A 369 5.83 -12.48 5.53
N CYS A 370 5.44 -13.76 5.48
CA CYS A 370 5.97 -14.76 4.56
C CYS A 370 4.82 -15.51 3.89
N MET A 371 4.93 -15.75 2.59
CA MET A 371 3.98 -16.53 1.80
C MET A 371 4.73 -17.39 0.77
N LEU A 372 4.07 -18.40 0.21
CA LEU A 372 4.63 -19.12 -0.95
C LEU A 372 4.54 -18.26 -2.20
N LEU A 373 5.63 -18.19 -2.98
CA LEU A 373 5.66 -17.43 -4.23
C LEU A 373 5.16 -18.28 -5.41
N PRO A 374 4.47 -17.66 -6.40
CA PRO A 374 3.87 -18.36 -7.54
C PRO A 374 4.80 -19.26 -8.35
#